data_AF-W2JX97-F1
#
_entry.id   AF-W2JX97-F1
#
_cell.length_a   1.000
_cell.length_b   1.000
_cell.length_c   1.000
_cell.angle_alpha   90.00
_cell.angle_beta   90.00
_cell.angle_gamma   90.00
#
_symmetry.space_group_name_H-M   'P 1'
#
loop_
_entity.id
_entity.type
_entity.pdbx_description
1 polymer ?
#
loop_
_entity_poly.entity_id
_entity_poly.type
_entity_poly.pdbx_seq_one_letter_code
_entity_poly.pdbx_strand_id
1 'polypeptide(L)'
;MVLVLLANREALAGLHQSKASTESSTNAPSDYQDRTLLRTLQTENKSVSKISDAENRGLPFSVPTWVKNKYWSITGKTEDDVVKILGLYGLSRAAQKKHVNYKYLQEYRYMMEGKQLDEWVRRGDTMDSVWQRLGLVNIPVKVLESTKEFNIYLRFMKRFDKSIKSQYDEGTVKALWVYYMPLTEGQQMANIKVWKNARRSRSYVRAALGLDISDYNAAYFKLFLHLRNKKKK
;
A
#
# COMPACT_ATOMS: atom_id res chain seq x y z
N MET A 1 8.18 6.49 -7.36
CA MET A 1 7.07 6.18 -8.28
C MET A 1 6.07 5.32 -7.52
N VAL A 2 4.76 5.56 -7.60
CA VAL A 2 3.68 4.65 -7.15
C VAL A 2 2.53 4.91 -8.11
N LEU A 3 2.51 4.19 -9.24
CA LEU A 3 1.90 4.70 -10.47
C LEU A 3 1.50 3.54 -11.41
N VAL A 4 0.46 2.76 -11.03
CA VAL A 4 0.01 1.57 -11.79
C VAL A 4 -1.52 1.46 -11.92
N LEU A 5 -2.33 2.30 -11.24
CA LEU A 5 -3.80 2.14 -11.19
C LEU A 5 -4.61 3.44 -11.42
N LEU A 6 -4.17 4.31 -12.33
CA LEU A 6 -4.98 5.46 -12.81
C LEU A 6 -4.90 5.74 -14.32
N ALA A 7 -4.12 4.96 -15.08
CA ALA A 7 -3.89 5.18 -16.51
C ALA A 7 -5.01 4.58 -17.40
N ASN A 8 -6.26 5.03 -17.25
CA ASN A 8 -7.30 4.82 -18.27
C ASN A 8 -8.57 5.69 -18.07
N ARG A 9 -8.48 7.03 -18.24
CA ARG A 9 -9.70 7.88 -18.35
C ARG A 9 -9.58 9.23 -19.08
N GLU A 10 -8.39 9.67 -19.48
CA GLU A 10 -8.18 10.99 -20.10
C GLU A 10 -7.98 10.87 -21.61
N ALA A 11 -9.08 10.71 -22.35
CA ALA A 11 -9.08 10.63 -23.82
C ALA A 11 -10.16 11.46 -24.53
N LEU A 12 -11.10 12.09 -23.80
CA LEU A 12 -12.26 12.79 -24.37
C LEU A 12 -12.64 14.07 -23.59
N ALA A 13 -11.66 14.96 -23.35
CA ALA A 13 -11.89 16.24 -22.64
C ALA A 13 -10.94 17.36 -23.12
N GLY A 14 -10.76 17.52 -24.43
CA GLY A 14 -9.87 18.53 -25.01
C GLY A 14 -10.50 19.31 -26.15
N LEU A 15 -11.23 20.38 -25.85
CA LEU A 15 -11.62 21.43 -26.81
C LEU A 15 -12.04 22.72 -26.07
N HIS A 16 -11.77 23.87 -26.71
CA HIS A 16 -12.09 25.24 -26.29
C HIS A 16 -11.38 25.82 -25.05
N GLN A 17 -10.30 26.55 -25.32
CA GLN A 17 -9.93 27.77 -24.59
C GLN A 17 -9.88 28.98 -25.53
N SER A 18 -9.90 30.17 -24.92
CA SER A 18 -9.34 31.46 -25.37
C SER A 18 -10.24 32.48 -26.09
N LYS A 19 -10.49 33.59 -25.37
CA LYS A 19 -10.41 35.02 -25.74
C LYS A 19 -10.86 35.84 -24.52
N ALA A 20 -10.35 37.04 -24.21
CA ALA A 20 -9.32 37.86 -24.86
C ALA A 20 -8.55 38.72 -23.82
N SER A 21 -7.56 39.48 -24.27
CA SER A 21 -6.90 40.58 -23.56
C SER A 21 -7.58 41.93 -23.94
N THR A 22 -7.31 43.10 -23.32
CA THR A 22 -6.24 43.46 -22.36
C THR A 22 -6.80 44.26 -21.14
N GLU A 23 -6.43 45.46 -20.65
CA GLU A 23 -5.50 46.55 -21.05
C GLU A 23 -4.71 47.13 -19.84
N SER A 24 -4.67 48.45 -19.59
CA SER A 24 -3.58 49.11 -18.85
C SER A 24 -3.95 50.30 -17.95
N SER A 25 -3.21 50.46 -16.83
CA SER A 25 -2.52 51.71 -16.41
C SER A 25 -2.80 52.36 -15.03
N THR A 26 -1.72 52.92 -14.46
CA THR A 26 -1.56 54.01 -13.45
C THR A 26 -1.95 53.86 -11.95
N ASN A 27 -0.88 53.76 -11.14
CA ASN A 27 -0.55 54.53 -9.91
C ASN A 27 -1.28 54.30 -8.55
N ALA A 28 -0.47 54.42 -7.49
CA ALA A 28 -0.75 54.25 -6.06
C ALA A 28 -0.44 55.60 -5.31
N PRO A 29 -0.51 55.75 -3.95
CA PRO A 29 -0.76 54.74 -2.90
C PRO A 29 -1.78 55.17 -1.80
N SER A 30 -2.12 54.24 -0.88
CA SER A 30 -2.80 54.57 0.39
C SER A 30 -2.53 53.52 1.49
N ASP A 31 -1.83 53.92 2.56
CA ASP A 31 -1.31 53.04 3.61
C ASP A 31 -2.29 52.84 4.78
N TYR A 32 -3.48 52.28 4.50
CA TYR A 32 -4.56 52.15 5.50
C TYR A 32 -5.34 50.81 5.48
N GLN A 33 -4.81 49.77 4.83
CA GLN A 33 -5.46 48.45 4.75
C GLN A 33 -4.82 47.36 5.62
N ASP A 34 -3.53 47.45 5.93
CA ASP A 34 -2.74 46.31 6.45
C ASP A 34 -3.12 45.88 7.89
N ARG A 35 -3.53 46.84 8.74
CA ARG A 35 -4.02 46.55 10.10
C ARG A 35 -5.34 45.77 10.14
N THR A 36 -6.11 45.81 9.06
CA THR A 36 -7.36 45.04 8.91
C THR A 36 -7.06 43.58 8.55
N LEU A 37 -6.07 43.34 7.68
CA LEU A 37 -5.69 42.00 7.20
C LEU A 37 -5.14 41.11 8.32
N LEU A 38 -4.37 41.66 9.25
CA LEU A 38 -3.91 40.90 10.43
C LEU A 38 -5.08 40.46 11.34
N ARG A 39 -6.19 41.20 11.38
CA ARG A 39 -7.39 40.80 12.12
C ARG A 39 -8.22 39.74 11.39
N THR A 40 -8.35 39.80 10.06
CA THR A 40 -8.99 38.71 9.32
C THR A 40 -8.17 37.43 9.42
N LEU A 41 -6.85 37.47 9.25
CA LEU A 41 -5.97 36.29 9.39
C LEU A 41 -6.03 35.66 10.81
N GLN A 42 -6.11 36.46 11.88
CA GLN A 42 -6.34 35.91 13.23
C GLN A 42 -7.76 35.36 13.43
N THR A 43 -8.76 35.93 12.77
CA THR A 43 -10.14 35.44 12.84
C THR A 43 -10.33 34.16 12.01
N GLU A 44 -9.63 34.03 10.89
CA GLU A 44 -9.59 32.82 10.06
C GLU A 44 -8.91 31.66 10.77
N ASN A 45 -7.79 31.89 11.47
CA ASN A 45 -7.20 30.87 12.35
C ASN A 45 -8.17 30.43 13.48
N LYS A 46 -9.13 31.29 13.86
CA LYS A 46 -10.17 31.00 14.86
C LYS A 46 -11.46 30.42 14.27
N SER A 47 -11.67 30.50 12.95
CA SER A 47 -12.75 29.78 12.24
C SER A 47 -12.29 28.40 11.76
N VAL A 48 -11.00 28.22 11.46
CA VAL A 48 -10.36 26.90 11.25
C VAL A 48 -10.60 25.97 12.44
N SER A 49 -10.61 26.49 13.68
CA SER A 49 -10.96 25.73 14.89
C SER A 49 -12.47 25.49 15.10
N LYS A 50 -13.33 25.82 14.12
CA LYS A 50 -14.77 25.46 14.09
C LYS A 50 -15.14 24.58 12.88
N ILE A 51 -14.22 24.34 11.96
CA ILE A 51 -14.41 23.42 10.82
C ILE A 51 -14.25 21.95 11.26
N SER A 52 -13.75 21.69 12.47
CA SER A 52 -13.64 20.36 13.09
C SER A 52 -14.97 19.63 13.31
N ASP A 53 -16.09 20.35 13.39
CA ASP A 53 -17.25 19.88 14.13
C ASP A 53 -18.37 19.28 13.26
N ALA A 54 -18.40 19.55 11.94
CA ALA A 54 -19.50 19.19 11.04
C ALA A 54 -19.22 18.01 10.08
N GLU A 55 -17.95 17.66 9.87
CA GLU A 55 -17.50 16.79 8.76
C GLU A 55 -16.92 15.44 9.23
N ASN A 56 -16.95 15.17 10.53
CA ASN A 56 -16.61 13.87 11.14
C ASN A 56 -17.72 12.81 10.90
N ARG A 57 -18.35 12.85 9.71
CA ARG A 57 -19.63 12.21 9.35
C ARG A 57 -19.50 10.68 9.29
N GLY A 58 -19.63 10.07 10.47
CA GLY A 58 -19.72 8.63 10.68
C GLY A 58 -19.19 8.19 12.04
N LEU A 59 -18.17 8.85 12.60
CA LEU A 59 -17.48 8.41 13.83
C LEU A 59 -16.90 9.60 14.62
N PRO A 60 -17.24 9.78 15.92
CA PRO A 60 -16.73 10.91 16.70
C PRO A 60 -15.22 10.87 16.95
N PHE A 61 -14.66 12.01 17.39
CA PHE A 61 -13.21 12.18 17.50
C PHE A 61 -12.55 11.20 18.49
N SER A 62 -13.28 10.78 19.52
CA SER A 62 -12.89 9.76 20.51
C SER A 62 -12.74 8.33 19.95
N VAL A 63 -13.25 8.03 18.76
CA VAL A 63 -13.18 6.68 18.19
C VAL A 63 -11.73 6.32 17.83
N PRO A 64 -11.21 5.15 18.26
CA PRO A 64 -9.85 4.70 17.95
C PRO A 64 -9.54 4.71 16.46
N THR A 65 -8.33 5.12 16.10
CA THR A 65 -7.90 5.31 14.70
C THR A 65 -8.10 4.08 13.83
N TRP A 66 -7.83 2.89 14.35
CA TRP A 66 -8.03 1.63 13.62
C TRP A 66 -9.51 1.39 13.25
N VAL A 67 -10.46 1.88 14.05
CA VAL A 67 -11.91 1.82 13.75
C VAL A 67 -12.26 2.82 12.65
N LYS A 68 -11.72 4.05 12.68
CA LYS A 68 -11.92 5.05 11.61
C LYS A 68 -11.37 4.57 10.26
N ASN A 69 -10.14 4.05 10.24
CA ASN A 69 -9.53 3.49 9.04
C ASN A 69 -10.26 2.23 8.54
N LYS A 70 -10.73 1.36 9.45
CA LYS A 70 -11.59 0.21 9.12
C LYS A 70 -12.92 0.69 8.51
N TYR A 71 -13.55 1.72 9.08
CA TYR A 71 -14.81 2.28 8.60
C TYR A 71 -14.68 2.94 7.22
N TRP A 72 -13.70 3.82 6.98
CA TRP A 72 -13.46 4.41 5.66
C TRP A 72 -13.16 3.34 4.60
N SER A 73 -12.37 2.32 4.98
CA SER A 73 -12.05 1.19 4.10
C SER A 73 -13.27 0.29 3.82
N ILE A 74 -14.21 0.13 4.75
CA ILE A 74 -15.47 -0.61 4.55
C ILE A 74 -16.49 0.20 3.74
N THR A 75 -16.58 1.51 3.98
CA THR A 75 -17.51 2.42 3.29
C THR A 75 -17.02 2.87 1.90
N GLY A 76 -15.89 2.31 1.41
CA GLY A 76 -15.43 2.51 0.04
C GLY A 76 -14.96 3.92 -0.30
N LYS A 77 -14.61 4.75 0.71
CA LYS A 77 -14.11 6.12 0.47
C LYS A 77 -12.83 6.11 -0.36
N THR A 78 -12.69 7.07 -1.28
CA THR A 78 -11.46 7.19 -2.08
C THR A 78 -10.29 7.66 -1.21
N GLU A 79 -9.05 7.55 -1.73
CA GLU A 79 -7.90 8.16 -1.05
C GLU A 79 -8.05 9.69 -0.98
N ASP A 80 -8.62 10.33 -2.01
CA ASP A 80 -8.85 11.77 -2.05
C ASP A 80 -9.90 12.24 -1.03
N ASP A 81 -10.94 11.44 -0.77
CA ASP A 81 -11.88 11.70 0.32
C ASP A 81 -11.18 11.65 1.67
N VAL A 82 -10.31 10.66 1.89
CA VAL A 82 -9.54 10.54 3.14
C VAL A 82 -8.50 11.67 3.27
N VAL A 83 -7.89 12.11 2.16
CA VAL A 83 -7.01 13.28 2.13
C VAL A 83 -7.76 14.56 2.52
N LYS A 84 -9.00 14.76 2.05
CA LYS A 84 -9.87 15.88 2.44
C LYS A 84 -10.26 15.79 3.93
N ILE A 85 -10.81 14.66 4.37
CA ILE A 85 -11.25 14.41 5.76
C ILE A 85 -10.11 14.60 6.78
N LEU A 86 -8.87 14.29 6.40
CA LEU A 86 -7.70 14.44 7.27
C LEU A 86 -7.08 15.85 7.26
N GLY A 87 -7.65 16.81 6.52
CA GLY A 87 -7.09 18.16 6.36
C GLY A 87 -5.76 18.18 5.60
N LEU A 88 -5.55 17.23 4.68
CA LEU A 88 -4.32 17.06 3.90
C LEU A 88 -4.45 17.55 2.44
N TYR A 89 -5.66 17.94 2.02
CA TYR A 89 -5.93 18.52 0.70
C TYR A 89 -5.27 19.90 0.56
N GLY A 90 -4.87 20.28 -0.66
CA GLY A 90 -4.13 21.52 -0.94
C GLY A 90 -2.67 21.55 -0.45
N LEU A 91 -2.33 20.81 0.61
CA LEU A 91 -0.97 20.73 1.13
C LEU A 91 -0.01 20.04 0.13
N SER A 92 1.19 20.61 -0.05
CA SER A 92 2.25 19.97 -0.83
C SER A 92 2.65 18.62 -0.20
N ARG A 93 3.18 17.67 -0.98
CA ARG A 93 3.62 16.35 -0.48
C ARG A 93 4.63 16.45 0.68
N ALA A 94 5.43 17.52 0.74
CA ALA A 94 6.35 17.78 1.85
C ALA A 94 5.62 18.30 3.11
N ALA A 95 4.65 19.19 2.94
CA ALA A 95 3.80 19.67 4.04
C ALA A 95 2.90 18.54 4.60
N GLN A 96 2.25 17.76 3.71
CA GLN A 96 1.48 16.57 4.09
C GLN A 96 2.31 15.65 4.99
N LYS A 97 3.54 15.28 4.61
CA LYS A 97 4.43 14.41 5.39
C LYS A 97 4.77 14.94 6.79
N LYS A 98 4.70 16.25 7.02
CA LYS A 98 4.93 16.89 8.33
C LYS A 98 3.65 17.06 9.16
N HIS A 99 2.47 16.91 8.55
CA HIS A 99 1.20 17.15 9.21
C HIS A 99 0.82 16.01 10.17
N VAL A 100 0.26 16.35 11.34
CA VAL A 100 -0.03 15.39 12.43
C VAL A 100 -0.99 14.25 12.02
N ASN A 101 -1.86 14.51 11.03
CA ASN A 101 -2.81 13.53 10.50
C ASN A 101 -2.22 12.60 9.43
N TYR A 102 -0.98 12.81 8.97
CA TYR A 102 -0.38 12.03 7.87
C TYR A 102 -0.29 10.53 8.17
N LYS A 103 0.01 10.18 9.44
CA LYS A 103 0.03 8.80 9.92
C LYS A 103 -1.29 8.05 9.65
N TYR A 104 -2.43 8.75 9.74
CA TYR A 104 -3.74 8.16 9.46
C TYR A 104 -3.93 7.86 7.97
N LEU A 105 -3.42 8.71 7.08
CA LEU A 105 -3.39 8.44 5.64
C LEU A 105 -2.45 7.27 5.28
N GLN A 106 -1.34 7.09 6.02
CA GLN A 106 -0.44 5.94 5.87
C GLN A 106 -1.11 4.64 6.34
N GLU A 107 -1.78 4.65 7.49
CA GLU A 107 -2.56 3.52 8.00
C GLU A 107 -3.71 3.15 7.04
N TYR A 108 -4.45 4.15 6.53
CA TYR A 108 -5.52 3.93 5.55
C TYR A 108 -5.00 3.22 4.29
N ARG A 109 -3.93 3.75 3.68
CA ARG A 109 -3.24 3.12 2.54
C ARG A 109 -2.78 1.68 2.86
N TYR A 110 -2.21 1.46 4.04
CA TYR A 110 -1.77 0.14 4.48
C TYR A 110 -2.93 -0.87 4.61
N MET A 111 -4.11 -0.42 5.05
CA MET A 111 -5.33 -1.23 5.13
C MET A 111 -5.95 -1.51 3.76
N MET A 112 -5.98 -0.53 2.85
CA MET A 112 -6.47 -0.72 1.47
C MET A 112 -5.58 -1.66 0.67
N GLU A 113 -4.24 -1.50 0.76
CA GLU A 113 -3.29 -2.50 0.23
C GLU A 113 -3.54 -3.87 0.88
N GLY A 114 -3.83 -3.91 2.19
CA GLY A 114 -4.22 -5.13 2.90
C GLY A 114 -5.41 -5.85 2.23
N LYS A 115 -6.53 -5.15 2.05
CA LYS A 115 -7.73 -5.69 1.39
C LYS A 115 -7.46 -6.15 -0.04
N GLN A 116 -6.73 -5.37 -0.83
CA GLN A 116 -6.39 -5.73 -2.20
C GLN A 116 -5.60 -7.04 -2.26
N LEU A 117 -4.66 -7.26 -1.34
CA LEU A 117 -3.90 -8.51 -1.23
C LEU A 117 -4.77 -9.69 -0.75
N ASP A 118 -5.77 -9.44 0.11
CA ASP A 118 -6.76 -10.44 0.52
C ASP A 118 -7.69 -10.83 -0.65
N GLU A 119 -8.09 -9.87 -1.49
CA GLU A 119 -8.84 -10.11 -2.72
C GLU A 119 -8.05 -10.91 -3.77
N TRP A 120 -6.76 -10.60 -3.95
CA TRP A 120 -5.89 -11.34 -4.89
C TRP A 120 -5.85 -12.83 -4.51
N VAL A 121 -5.62 -13.15 -3.23
CA VAL A 121 -5.67 -14.54 -2.74
C VAL A 121 -7.07 -15.14 -2.89
N ARG A 122 -8.15 -14.39 -2.61
CA ARG A 122 -9.53 -14.88 -2.74
C ARG A 122 -9.93 -15.20 -4.19
N ARG A 123 -9.37 -14.50 -5.19
CA ARG A 123 -9.61 -14.78 -6.61
C ARG A 123 -8.69 -15.85 -7.20
N GLY A 124 -7.66 -16.29 -6.47
CA GLY A 124 -6.63 -17.17 -7.01
C GLY A 124 -5.65 -16.47 -7.96
N ASP A 125 -5.44 -15.16 -7.82
CA ASP A 125 -4.29 -14.50 -8.46
C ASP A 125 -3.00 -15.27 -8.05
N THR A 126 -2.19 -15.68 -9.02
CA THR A 126 -1.03 -16.56 -8.77
C THR A 126 0.18 -15.77 -8.30
N MET A 127 1.18 -16.48 -7.75
CA MET A 127 2.49 -15.88 -7.47
C MET A 127 3.10 -15.17 -8.67
N ASP A 128 2.99 -15.77 -9.86
CA ASP A 128 3.57 -15.18 -11.05
C ASP A 128 2.76 -13.98 -11.56
N SER A 129 1.43 -14.07 -11.60
CA SER A 129 0.62 -12.92 -12.03
C SER A 129 0.75 -11.73 -11.09
N VAL A 130 0.94 -11.94 -9.78
CA VAL A 130 1.22 -10.87 -8.81
C VAL A 130 2.65 -10.34 -8.93
N TRP A 131 3.64 -11.20 -9.24
CA TRP A 131 5.02 -10.78 -9.51
C TRP A 131 5.11 -9.87 -10.75
N GLN A 132 4.44 -10.28 -11.84
CA GLN A 132 4.29 -9.47 -13.05
C GLN A 132 3.53 -8.16 -12.79
N ARG A 133 2.38 -8.22 -12.09
CA ARG A 133 1.54 -7.05 -11.73
C ARG A 133 2.31 -5.99 -10.92
N LEU A 134 3.30 -6.40 -10.13
CA LEU A 134 4.16 -5.52 -9.33
C LEU A 134 5.45 -5.09 -10.07
N GLY A 135 5.63 -5.45 -11.35
CA GLY A 135 6.78 -5.06 -12.16
C GLY A 135 8.10 -5.74 -11.78
N LEU A 136 8.06 -6.83 -11.00
CA LEU A 136 9.25 -7.44 -10.40
C LEU A 136 10.07 -8.31 -11.36
N VAL A 137 9.55 -8.60 -12.57
CA VAL A 137 10.15 -9.49 -13.58
C VAL A 137 11.61 -9.14 -13.88
N ASN A 138 11.89 -7.84 -14.07
CA ASN A 138 13.20 -7.35 -14.51
C ASN A 138 14.07 -6.78 -13.36
N ILE A 139 13.71 -7.04 -12.10
CA ILE A 139 14.42 -6.51 -10.93
C ILE A 139 15.47 -7.54 -10.46
N PRO A 140 16.79 -7.23 -10.53
CA PRO A 140 17.83 -8.18 -10.13
C PRO A 140 17.71 -8.60 -8.66
N VAL A 141 17.93 -9.89 -8.39
CA VAL A 141 17.72 -10.50 -7.05
C VAL A 141 18.44 -9.73 -5.94
N LYS A 142 19.66 -9.26 -6.20
CA LYS A 142 20.49 -8.44 -5.31
C LYS A 142 19.88 -7.09 -4.86
N VAL A 143 18.87 -6.55 -5.55
CA VAL A 143 18.19 -5.29 -5.20
C VAL A 143 16.71 -5.45 -4.89
N LEU A 144 16.09 -6.63 -5.10
CA LEU A 144 14.68 -6.88 -4.78
C LEU A 144 14.29 -6.36 -3.39
N GLU A 145 15.11 -6.63 -2.38
CA GLU A 145 14.85 -6.32 -0.97
C GLU A 145 14.62 -4.84 -0.67
N SER A 146 15.22 -3.93 -1.46
CA SER A 146 15.09 -2.48 -1.27
C SER A 146 13.85 -1.88 -1.95
N THR A 147 13.19 -2.63 -2.85
CA THR A 147 11.99 -2.14 -3.56
C THR A 147 10.76 -2.13 -2.64
N LYS A 148 9.84 -1.17 -2.84
CA LYS A 148 8.55 -1.20 -2.14
C LYS A 148 7.73 -2.39 -2.63
N GLU A 149 7.84 -2.66 -3.92
CA GLU A 149 7.09 -3.63 -4.72
C GLU A 149 7.33 -5.05 -4.22
N PHE A 150 8.58 -5.44 -3.94
CA PHE A 150 8.89 -6.75 -3.32
C PHE A 150 8.38 -6.85 -1.88
N ASN A 151 8.31 -5.74 -1.13
CA ASN A 151 7.70 -5.73 0.19
C ASN A 151 6.17 -5.90 0.13
N ILE A 152 5.50 -5.38 -0.90
CA ILE A 152 4.09 -5.68 -1.20
C ILE A 152 3.95 -7.17 -1.57
N TYR A 153 4.85 -7.70 -2.41
CA TYR A 153 4.87 -9.12 -2.77
C TYR A 153 5.01 -10.03 -1.54
N LEU A 154 5.91 -9.71 -0.59
CA LEU A 154 6.02 -10.44 0.68
C LEU A 154 4.73 -10.37 1.53
N ARG A 155 3.96 -9.28 1.46
CA ARG A 155 2.63 -9.16 2.11
C ARG A 155 1.53 -9.98 1.42
N PHE A 156 1.60 -10.17 0.10
CA PHE A 156 0.78 -11.12 -0.66
C PHE A 156 1.15 -12.56 -0.29
N MET A 157 2.43 -12.91 -0.42
CA MET A 157 2.97 -14.24 -0.16
C MET A 157 2.61 -14.78 1.21
N LYS A 158 2.66 -13.94 2.27
CA LYS A 158 2.24 -14.32 3.62
C LYS A 158 0.78 -14.74 3.73
N ARG A 159 -0.11 -14.22 2.87
CA ARG A 159 -1.53 -14.59 2.80
C ARG A 159 -1.73 -15.85 1.98
N PHE A 160 -1.06 -15.93 0.83
CA PHE A 160 -1.07 -17.09 -0.05
C PHE A 160 -0.61 -18.35 0.70
N ASP A 161 0.58 -18.31 1.33
CA ASP A 161 1.11 -19.39 2.17
C ASP A 161 0.23 -19.69 3.39
N LYS A 162 -0.49 -18.71 3.95
CA LYS A 162 -1.49 -19.00 4.99
C LYS A 162 -2.66 -19.82 4.44
N SER A 163 -3.20 -19.44 3.28
CA SER A 163 -4.33 -20.14 2.64
C SER A 163 -3.95 -21.56 2.22
N ILE A 164 -2.82 -21.72 1.52
CA ILE A 164 -2.31 -23.04 1.09
C ILE A 164 -1.96 -23.94 2.28
N LYS A 165 -1.42 -23.39 3.38
CA LYS A 165 -1.20 -24.17 4.61
C LYS A 165 -2.50 -24.68 5.23
N SER A 166 -3.54 -23.83 5.30
CA SER A 166 -4.85 -24.22 5.85
C SER A 166 -5.43 -25.39 5.05
N GLN A 167 -5.53 -25.22 3.73
CA GLN A 167 -6.05 -26.25 2.82
C GLN A 167 -5.22 -27.55 2.84
N TYR A 168 -3.91 -27.48 3.15
CA TYR A 168 -3.06 -28.65 3.31
C TYR A 168 -3.29 -29.37 4.64
N ASP A 169 -3.47 -28.62 5.73
CA ASP A 169 -3.79 -29.18 7.06
C ASP A 169 -5.20 -29.79 7.09
N GLU A 170 -6.12 -29.24 6.29
CA GLU A 170 -7.48 -29.73 6.02
C GLU A 170 -7.49 -30.94 5.05
N GLY A 171 -6.36 -31.29 4.43
CA GLY A 171 -6.24 -32.39 3.46
C GLY A 171 -6.81 -32.11 2.06
N THR A 172 -7.41 -30.93 1.84
CA THR A 172 -7.90 -30.41 0.55
C THR A 172 -6.78 -30.28 -0.48
N VAL A 173 -5.64 -29.73 -0.06
CA VAL A 173 -4.39 -29.69 -0.85
C VAL A 173 -3.53 -30.87 -0.42
N LYS A 174 -3.15 -31.74 -1.37
CA LYS A 174 -2.23 -32.87 -1.12
C LYS A 174 -0.85 -32.62 -1.73
N ALA A 175 -0.80 -32.13 -2.97
CA ALA A 175 0.43 -31.85 -3.70
C ALA A 175 0.86 -30.37 -3.54
N LEU A 176 1.50 -30.03 -2.41
CA LEU A 176 1.96 -28.66 -2.13
C LEU A 176 2.82 -28.05 -3.24
N TRP A 177 3.71 -28.85 -3.83
CA TRP A 177 4.65 -28.39 -4.85
C TRP A 177 3.97 -27.79 -6.09
N VAL A 178 2.74 -28.21 -6.43
CA VAL A 178 1.95 -27.67 -7.54
C VAL A 178 1.65 -26.18 -7.35
N TYR A 179 1.55 -25.73 -6.10
CA TYR A 179 1.30 -24.33 -5.75
C TYR A 179 2.58 -23.50 -5.67
N TYR A 180 3.77 -24.11 -5.71
CA TYR A 180 5.06 -23.45 -5.46
C TYR A 180 6.13 -23.73 -6.53
N MET A 181 5.77 -24.37 -7.65
CA MET A 181 6.68 -24.66 -8.76
C MET A 181 5.95 -24.63 -10.12
N PRO A 182 6.62 -24.24 -11.23
CA PRO A 182 7.95 -23.63 -11.28
C PRO A 182 7.94 -22.18 -10.78
N LEU A 183 9.08 -21.69 -10.30
CA LEU A 183 9.26 -20.31 -9.82
C LEU A 183 10.69 -19.83 -10.09
N THR A 184 10.85 -18.53 -10.31
CA THR A 184 12.16 -17.85 -10.41
C THR A 184 12.89 -17.79 -9.07
N GLU A 185 14.20 -17.54 -9.09
CA GLU A 185 15.03 -17.35 -7.89
C GLU A 185 14.45 -16.26 -6.96
N GLY A 186 13.98 -15.14 -7.51
CA GLY A 186 13.38 -14.05 -6.73
C GLY A 186 12.10 -14.46 -6.00
N GLN A 187 11.24 -15.24 -6.65
CA GLN A 187 10.02 -15.79 -6.06
C GLN A 187 10.34 -16.88 -5.03
N GLN A 188 11.32 -17.75 -5.28
CA GLN A 188 11.77 -18.74 -4.29
C GLN A 188 12.40 -18.08 -3.06
N MET A 189 13.20 -17.01 -3.22
CA MET A 189 13.71 -16.24 -2.09
C MET A 189 12.58 -15.61 -1.26
N ALA A 190 11.48 -15.18 -1.89
CA ALA A 190 10.29 -14.71 -1.19
C ALA A 190 9.59 -15.83 -0.40
N ASN A 191 9.42 -17.02 -0.98
CA ASN A 191 8.93 -18.23 -0.27
C ASN A 191 9.78 -18.51 0.98
N ILE A 192 11.10 -18.64 0.83
CA ILE A 192 12.00 -18.97 1.94
C ILE A 192 11.90 -17.95 3.08
N LYS A 193 11.78 -16.65 2.76
CA LYS A 193 11.58 -15.58 3.77
C LYS A 193 10.25 -15.70 4.49
N VAL A 194 9.17 -15.93 3.76
CA VAL A 194 7.82 -16.06 4.34
C VAL A 194 7.74 -17.30 5.22
N TRP A 195 8.23 -18.45 4.75
CA TRP A 195 8.26 -19.70 5.51
C TRP A 195 9.14 -19.62 6.77
N LYS A 196 10.29 -18.95 6.70
CA LYS A 196 11.12 -18.64 7.88
C LYS A 196 10.31 -17.82 8.90
N ASN A 197 9.72 -16.71 8.46
CA ASN A 197 9.02 -15.78 9.34
C ASN A 197 7.73 -16.37 9.92
N ALA A 198 7.05 -17.25 9.17
CA ALA A 198 5.90 -18.04 9.61
C ALA A 198 6.28 -19.32 10.37
N ARG A 199 7.58 -19.56 10.63
CA ARG A 199 8.12 -20.74 11.34
C ARG A 199 7.61 -22.08 10.80
N ARG A 200 7.50 -22.23 9.48
CA ARG A 200 7.03 -23.47 8.85
C ARG A 200 7.91 -24.68 9.22
N SER A 201 7.31 -25.87 9.25
CA SER A 201 8.02 -27.12 9.57
C SER A 201 9.02 -27.49 8.47
N ARG A 202 9.99 -28.36 8.81
CA ARG A 202 10.91 -28.92 7.80
C ARG A 202 10.14 -29.73 6.73
N SER A 203 9.14 -30.51 7.15
CA SER A 203 8.29 -31.30 6.26
C SER A 203 7.51 -30.44 5.28
N TYR A 204 6.82 -29.39 5.74
CA TYR A 204 6.04 -28.49 4.88
C TYR A 204 6.92 -27.84 3.80
N VAL A 205 8.09 -27.31 4.18
CA VAL A 205 8.99 -26.66 3.22
C VAL A 205 9.65 -27.67 2.28
N ARG A 206 9.93 -28.90 2.73
CA ARG A 206 10.45 -29.97 1.86
C ARG A 206 9.42 -30.38 0.80
N ALA A 207 8.17 -30.60 1.19
CA ALA A 207 7.07 -30.94 0.30
C ALA A 207 6.67 -29.79 -0.64
N ALA A 208 6.68 -28.54 -0.17
CA ALA A 208 6.42 -27.36 -0.99
C ALA A 208 7.51 -27.11 -2.06
N LEU A 209 8.76 -27.50 -1.79
CA LEU A 209 9.86 -27.43 -2.75
C LEU A 209 9.96 -28.67 -3.68
N GLY A 210 9.01 -29.62 -3.58
CA GLY A 210 8.97 -30.82 -4.43
C GLY A 210 10.08 -31.84 -4.16
N LEU A 211 10.77 -31.76 -3.01
CA LEU A 211 11.98 -32.57 -2.74
C LEU A 211 11.71 -34.04 -2.46
N ASP A 212 10.44 -34.42 -2.32
CA ASP A 212 9.98 -35.81 -2.26
C ASP A 212 9.76 -36.40 -3.67
N ILE A 213 10.06 -35.62 -4.73
CA ILE A 213 10.02 -35.99 -6.15
C ILE A 213 11.36 -35.71 -6.85
N SER A 214 12.00 -34.57 -6.56
CA SER A 214 13.29 -34.19 -7.18
C SER A 214 14.11 -33.24 -6.31
N ASP A 215 15.43 -33.47 -6.23
CA ASP A 215 16.37 -32.62 -5.48
C ASP A 215 16.69 -31.27 -6.16
N TYR A 216 16.07 -30.93 -7.30
CA TYR A 216 16.29 -29.66 -8.03
C TYR A 216 16.28 -28.41 -7.13
N ASN A 217 15.36 -28.34 -6.16
CA ASN A 217 15.24 -27.21 -5.23
C ASN A 217 16.02 -27.38 -3.90
N ALA A 218 16.88 -28.40 -3.76
CA ALA A 218 17.55 -28.70 -2.50
C ALA A 218 18.43 -27.54 -1.99
N ALA A 219 18.92 -26.69 -2.89
CA ALA A 219 19.62 -25.43 -2.54
C ALA A 219 18.72 -24.48 -1.73
N TYR A 220 17.45 -24.29 -2.12
CA TYR A 220 16.51 -23.43 -1.39
C TYR A 220 16.14 -23.99 -0.02
N PHE A 221 16.08 -25.32 0.13
CA PHE A 221 15.90 -25.96 1.44
C PHE A 221 17.11 -25.79 2.36
N LYS A 222 18.33 -25.92 1.83
CA LYS A 222 19.57 -25.59 2.55
C LYS A 222 19.58 -24.12 3.01
N LEU A 223 19.17 -23.19 2.14
CA LEU A 223 19.02 -21.76 2.44
C LEU A 223 17.97 -21.51 3.55
N PHE A 224 16.82 -22.16 3.50
CA PHE A 224 15.80 -22.10 4.56
C PHE A 224 16.37 -22.54 5.92
N LEU A 225 17.05 -23.67 5.98
CA LEU A 225 17.67 -24.17 7.22
C LEU A 225 18.71 -23.19 7.77
N HIS A 226 19.59 -22.67 6.92
CA HIS A 226 20.58 -21.65 7.32
C HIS A 226 19.89 -20.40 7.89
N LEU A 227 18.95 -19.82 7.14
CA LEU A 227 18.26 -18.59 7.52
C LEU A 227 17.39 -18.75 8.78
N ARG A 228 16.89 -19.96 9.06
CA ARG A 228 16.10 -20.29 10.26
C ARG A 228 16.97 -20.51 11.50
N ASN A 229 18.17 -21.08 11.35
CA ASN A 229 19.10 -21.34 12.44
C ASN A 229 19.88 -20.09 12.88
N LYS A 230 20.00 -19.07 12.01
CA LYS A 230 20.62 -17.78 12.34
C LYS A 230 19.81 -17.05 13.43
N LYS A 231 20.25 -17.16 14.69
CA LYS A 231 19.75 -16.37 15.83
C LYS A 231 19.68 -14.89 15.43
N LYS A 232 18.65 -14.17 15.88
CA LYS A 232 18.70 -12.71 15.88
C LYS A 232 19.84 -12.30 16.82
N LYS A 233 20.82 -11.57 16.28
CA LYS A 233 21.56 -10.57 17.05
C LYS A 233 20.65 -9.35 17.23
#